data_AF-A0A7H0H1T1-F1
#
_entry.id   AF-A0A7H0H1T1-F1
#
_cell.length_a   1.000
_cell.length_b   1.000
_cell.length_c   1.000
_cell.angle_alpha   90.00
_cell.angle_beta   90.00
_cell.angle_gamma   90.00
#
_symmetry.space_group_name_H-M   'P 1'
#
loop_
_entity.id
_entity.type
_entity.pdbx_description
1 polymer ?
#
loop_
_entity_poly.entity_id
_entity_poly.type
_entity_poly.pdbx_seq_one_letter_code
_entity_poly.pdbx_strand_id
1 'polypeptide(L)'
;MQLRRWEGTPLSNTFGNKPLIYFGGQPVFAEVCIYELLRLSGWQARWVETYGAGAMTPNHFTRWADAGLAGQQHEPITDPTMLTLLHQIAQANGNTYAGCWDVVGWQGETVLFAELKRHKKDRIRPTQPRWLEAGLQLGLQPDNFLLVEWDFTILPS
;
A
#
# COMPACT_ATOMS: atom_id res chain seq x y z
N MET A 1 -14.12 -1.85 5.19
CA MET A 1 -13.75 -3.23 5.57
C MET A 1 -13.63 -3.34 7.09
N GLN A 2 -14.07 -4.46 7.68
CA GLN A 2 -13.86 -4.74 9.10
C GLN A 2 -12.74 -5.77 9.24
N LEU A 3 -11.71 -5.45 10.02
CA LEU A 3 -10.51 -6.28 10.19
C LEU A 3 -10.37 -6.73 11.64
N ARG A 4 -10.07 -8.01 11.86
CA ARG A 4 -9.82 -8.50 13.22
C ARG A 4 -8.52 -7.90 13.75
N ARG A 5 -8.55 -7.35 14.97
CA ARG A 5 -7.36 -6.85 15.65
C ARG A 5 -6.41 -8.01 15.99
N TRP A 6 -5.10 -7.78 15.92
CA TRP A 6 -4.12 -8.72 16.48
C TRP A 6 -4.14 -8.67 18.01
N GLU A 7 -4.31 -9.82 18.64
CA GLU A 7 -4.38 -9.99 20.11
C GLU A 7 -3.22 -10.82 20.67
N GLY A 8 -2.33 -11.32 19.81
CA GLY A 8 -1.15 -12.07 20.23
C GLY A 8 0.03 -11.16 20.61
N THR A 9 1.23 -11.74 20.61
CA THR A 9 2.46 -11.01 20.95
C THR A 9 2.64 -9.76 20.07
N PRO A 10 2.79 -8.56 20.64
CA PRO A 10 2.99 -7.35 19.86
C PRO A 10 4.33 -7.40 19.12
N LEU A 11 4.40 -6.77 17.95
CA LEU A 11 5.68 -6.51 17.29
C LEU A 11 6.38 -5.35 18.00
N SER A 12 7.71 -5.43 18.09
CA SER A 12 8.53 -4.31 18.59
C SER A 12 8.58 -3.17 17.57
N ASN A 13 8.64 -3.51 16.29
CA ASN A 13 8.72 -2.60 15.16
C ASN A 13 7.34 -2.43 14.51
N THR A 14 6.56 -1.45 14.97
CA THR A 14 5.20 -1.19 14.50
C THR A 14 5.11 -0.01 13.52
N PHE A 15 6.21 0.38 12.88
CA PHE A 15 6.24 1.50 11.93
C PHE A 15 5.51 2.76 12.46
N GLY A 16 5.94 3.24 13.62
CA GLY A 16 5.31 4.40 14.28
C GLY A 16 4.00 4.07 14.99
N ASN A 17 3.94 2.94 15.71
CA ASN A 17 2.75 2.50 16.45
C ASN A 17 1.53 2.25 15.56
N LYS A 18 1.74 1.90 14.28
CA LYS A 18 0.65 1.50 13.39
C LYS A 18 -0.07 0.27 13.98
N PRO A 19 -1.41 0.28 13.94
CA PRO A 19 -2.22 -0.84 14.42
C PRO A 19 -1.93 -2.12 13.64
N LEU A 20 -1.88 -3.25 14.36
CA LEU A 20 -1.76 -4.58 13.78
C LEU A 20 -3.13 -5.27 13.69
N ILE A 21 -3.34 -5.97 12.58
CA ILE A 21 -4.49 -6.83 12.35
C ILE A 21 -4.05 -8.30 12.34
N TYR A 22 -5.00 -9.18 12.60
CA TYR A 22 -4.85 -10.61 12.42
C TYR A 22 -5.16 -10.97 10.96
N PHE A 23 -4.19 -11.55 10.25
CA PHE A 23 -4.39 -12.09 8.91
C PHE A 23 -3.56 -13.36 8.72
N GLY A 24 -4.20 -14.46 8.30
CA GLY A 24 -3.50 -15.74 8.06
C GLY A 24 -2.71 -16.28 9.26
N GLY A 25 -3.15 -15.99 10.50
CA GLY A 25 -2.42 -16.39 11.71
C GLY A 25 -1.24 -15.49 12.11
N GLN A 26 -1.04 -14.35 11.44
CA GLN A 26 0.09 -13.46 11.66
C GLN A 26 -0.35 -12.02 11.99
N PRO A 27 0.46 -11.26 12.76
CA PRO A 27 0.30 -9.81 12.90
C PRO A 27 0.77 -9.10 11.63
N VAL A 28 -0.13 -8.38 10.96
CA VAL A 28 0.22 -7.59 9.77
C VAL A 28 -0.38 -6.19 9.83
N PHE A 29 0.17 -5.24 9.07
CA PHE A 29 -0.50 -3.98 8.80
C PHE A 29 -1.63 -4.17 7.79
N ALA A 30 -2.58 -3.23 7.75
CA ALA A 30 -3.72 -3.31 6.84
C ALA A 30 -3.27 -3.32 5.36
N GLU A 31 -2.22 -2.56 5.05
CA GLU A 31 -1.60 -2.44 3.73
C GLU A 31 -1.04 -3.80 3.26
N VAL A 32 -0.37 -4.53 4.16
CA VAL A 32 0.13 -5.90 3.90
C VAL A 32 -1.02 -6.89 3.69
N CYS A 33 -2.14 -6.72 4.40
CA CYS A 33 -3.34 -7.53 4.18
C CYS A 33 -3.92 -7.33 2.77
N ILE A 34 -4.03 -6.08 2.30
CA ILE A 34 -4.50 -5.79 0.93
C ILE A 34 -3.52 -6.33 -0.11
N TYR A 35 -2.22 -6.14 0.10
CA TYR A 35 -1.18 -6.76 -0.73
C TYR A 35 -1.37 -8.29 -0.86
N GLU A 36 -1.55 -9.00 0.27
CA GLU A 36 -1.73 -10.46 0.24
C GLU A 36 -3.05 -10.87 -0.42
N LEU A 37 -4.15 -10.12 -0.22
CA LEU A 37 -5.42 -10.40 -0.87
C LEU A 37 -5.33 -10.30 -2.40
N LEU A 38 -4.61 -9.30 -2.92
CA LEU A 38 -4.32 -9.19 -4.36
C LEU A 38 -3.50 -10.40 -4.82
N ARG A 39 -2.41 -10.71 -4.12
CA ARG A 39 -1.52 -11.83 -4.44
C ARG A 39 -2.25 -13.18 -4.45
N LEU A 40 -3.09 -13.43 -3.44
CA LEU A 40 -3.93 -14.62 -3.33
C LEU A 40 -5.00 -14.71 -4.42
N SER A 41 -5.40 -13.57 -5.00
CA SER A 41 -6.34 -13.49 -6.13
C SER A 41 -5.65 -13.62 -7.50
N GLY A 42 -4.36 -13.93 -7.54
CA GLY A 42 -3.59 -14.13 -8.78
C GLY A 42 -3.03 -12.86 -9.40
N TRP A 43 -3.00 -11.75 -8.64
CA TRP A 43 -2.36 -10.51 -9.06
C TRP A 43 -0.90 -10.49 -8.60
N GLN A 44 -0.06 -9.74 -9.31
CA GLN A 44 1.18 -9.25 -8.73
C GLN A 44 0.87 -8.00 -7.91
N ALA A 45 1.62 -7.74 -6.84
CA ALA A 45 1.42 -6.56 -6.01
C ALA A 45 2.70 -6.11 -5.30
N ARG A 46 2.72 -4.87 -4.83
CA ARG A 46 3.71 -4.32 -3.88
C ARG A 46 3.03 -3.36 -2.92
N TRP A 47 3.47 -3.38 -1.65
CA TRP A 47 3.28 -2.24 -0.76
C TRP A 47 4.34 -1.19 -1.10
N VAL A 48 3.90 -0.01 -1.55
CA VAL A 48 4.77 1.11 -1.90
C VAL A 48 4.95 2.00 -0.68
N GLU A 49 6.16 2.05 -0.13
CA GLU A 49 6.50 2.91 1.00
C GLU A 49 7.42 4.05 0.55
N THR A 50 6.99 5.27 0.81
CA THR A 50 7.66 6.50 0.38
C THR A 50 8.29 7.26 1.56
N TYR A 51 7.91 6.94 2.79
CA TYR A 51 8.45 7.54 4.00
C TYR A 51 9.91 7.15 4.20
N GLY A 52 10.77 8.17 4.30
CA GLY A 52 12.22 7.98 4.43
C GLY A 52 12.91 7.49 3.15
N ALA A 53 12.17 7.31 2.06
CA ALA A 53 12.70 6.93 0.75
C ALA A 53 13.07 8.17 -0.09
N GLY A 54 13.93 8.00 -1.09
CA GLY A 54 14.23 9.06 -2.05
C GLY A 54 12.99 9.39 -2.91
N ALA A 55 12.91 10.62 -3.42
CA ALA A 55 11.71 11.12 -4.13
C ALA A 55 11.29 10.24 -5.32
N MET A 56 12.25 9.60 -6.01
CA MET A 56 12.02 8.74 -7.17
C MET A 56 12.35 7.27 -6.92
N THR A 57 12.61 6.90 -5.67
CA THR A 57 13.09 5.56 -5.28
C THR A 57 12.32 5.05 -4.07
N PRO A 58 11.01 4.79 -4.18
CA PRO A 58 10.23 4.23 -3.09
C PRO A 58 10.71 2.82 -2.76
N ASN A 59 10.38 2.35 -1.56
CA ASN A 59 10.53 0.94 -1.21
C ASN A 59 9.30 0.16 -1.68
N HIS A 60 9.53 -1.03 -2.22
CA HIS A 60 8.51 -2.02 -2.55
C HIS A 60 8.56 -3.20 -1.57
N PHE A 61 7.77 -3.14 -0.51
CA PHE A 61 7.72 -4.21 0.48
C PHE A 61 6.74 -5.32 0.07
N THR A 62 7.11 -6.55 0.39
CA THR A 62 6.25 -7.75 0.24
C THR A 62 5.90 -8.38 1.58
N ARG A 63 6.53 -7.93 2.66
CA ARG A 63 6.27 -8.39 4.01
C ARG A 63 6.70 -7.33 5.02
N TRP A 64 6.07 -7.36 6.20
CA TRP A 64 6.59 -6.70 7.38
C TRP A 64 7.23 -7.69 8.35
N ALA A 65 8.49 -7.45 8.74
CA ALA A 65 9.25 -8.23 9.71
C ALA A 65 9.51 -7.41 10.98
N ASP A 66 9.59 -8.07 12.14
CA ASP A 66 9.94 -7.41 13.40
C ASP A 66 11.46 -7.17 13.53
N ALA A 67 12.07 -6.57 12.52
CA ALA A 67 13.52 -6.44 12.36
C ALA A 67 13.98 -5.03 11.93
N GLY A 68 13.10 -4.02 12.05
CA GLY A 68 13.37 -2.64 11.59
C GLY A 68 13.47 -2.51 10.06
N LEU A 69 13.68 -1.30 9.54
CA LEU A 69 13.59 -1.02 8.09
C LEU A 69 14.58 -1.85 7.25
N ALA A 70 15.82 -2.02 7.73
CA ALA A 70 16.86 -2.78 7.03
C ALA A 70 16.57 -4.29 6.98
N GLY A 71 15.74 -4.80 7.88
CA GLY A 71 15.31 -6.20 7.91
C GLY A 71 14.02 -6.47 7.13
N GLN A 72 13.44 -5.46 6.48
CA GLN A 72 12.22 -5.65 5.69
C GLN A 72 12.52 -6.34 4.36
N GLN A 73 11.62 -7.22 3.96
CA GLN A 73 11.70 -7.84 2.65
C GLN A 73 11.27 -6.83 1.58
N HIS A 74 12.24 -6.42 0.78
CA HIS A 74 12.04 -5.58 -0.39
C HIS A 74 12.17 -6.42 -1.66
N GLU A 75 11.17 -6.33 -2.52
CA GLU A 75 11.22 -6.96 -3.85
C GLU A 75 10.88 -5.89 -4.90
N PRO A 76 11.82 -5.52 -5.78
CA PRO A 76 11.52 -4.52 -6.81
C PRO A 76 10.42 -5.02 -7.75
N ILE A 77 9.71 -4.08 -8.37
CA ILE A 77 8.86 -4.38 -9.53
C ILE A 77 9.80 -4.62 -10.71
N THR A 78 9.67 -5.77 -11.37
CA THR A 78 10.50 -6.14 -12.53
C THR A 78 9.74 -6.09 -13.86
N ASP A 79 8.41 -5.97 -13.80
CA ASP A 79 7.56 -5.78 -14.97
C ASP A 79 7.87 -4.41 -15.62
N PRO A 80 8.39 -4.37 -16.86
CA PRO A 80 8.81 -3.12 -17.49
C PRO A 80 7.66 -2.14 -17.77
N THR A 81 6.46 -2.67 -18.06
CA THR A 81 5.26 -1.87 -18.32
C THR A 81 4.84 -1.16 -17.05
N MET A 82 4.80 -1.89 -15.92
CA MET A 82 4.47 -1.30 -14.62
C MET A 82 5.52 -0.31 -14.13
N LEU A 83 6.81 -0.63 -14.29
CA LEU A 83 7.88 0.32 -13.96
C LEU A 83 7.76 1.62 -14.76
N THR A 84 7.49 1.50 -16.06
CA THR A 84 7.32 2.65 -16.95
C THR A 84 6.11 3.48 -16.54
N LEU A 85 4.97 2.83 -16.28
CA LEU A 85 3.75 3.49 -15.81
C LEU A 85 4.00 4.27 -14.51
N LEU A 86 4.55 3.61 -13.49
CA LEU A 86 4.82 4.26 -12.20
C LEU A 86 5.80 5.43 -12.33
N HIS A 87 6.83 5.28 -13.17
CA HIS A 87 7.78 6.35 -13.43
C HIS A 87 7.13 7.54 -14.15
N GLN A 88 6.27 7.30 -15.15
CA GLN A 88 5.52 8.34 -15.83
C GLN A 88 4.56 9.06 -14.88
N ILE A 89 3.85 8.34 -14.00
CA ILE A 89 2.99 8.94 -12.97
C ILE A 89 3.83 9.83 -12.05
N ALA A 90 4.97 9.34 -11.58
CA ALA A 90 5.87 10.10 -10.72
C ALA A 90 6.42 11.36 -11.39
N GLN A 91 6.74 11.29 -12.70
CA GLN A 91 7.15 12.44 -13.50
C GLN A 91 6.03 13.48 -13.60
N ALA A 92 4.81 13.06 -13.94
CA ALA A 92 3.62 13.92 -13.98
C ALA A 92 3.26 14.49 -12.61
N ASN A 93 3.56 13.78 -11.52
CA ASN A 93 3.39 14.22 -10.13
C ASN A 93 4.54 15.15 -9.63
N GLY A 94 5.37 15.66 -10.55
CA GLY A 94 6.46 16.59 -10.22
C GLY A 94 7.77 15.89 -9.83
N ASN A 95 8.10 14.79 -10.51
CA ASN A 95 9.27 13.94 -10.22
C ASN A 95 9.29 13.43 -8.77
N THR A 96 8.15 12.92 -8.29
CA THR A 96 8.07 12.34 -6.96
C THR A 96 7.01 11.25 -6.84
N TYR A 97 7.33 10.21 -6.07
CA TYR A 97 6.40 9.20 -5.57
C TYR A 97 5.60 9.66 -4.35
N ALA A 98 5.81 10.88 -3.84
CA ALA A 98 5.04 11.38 -2.71
C ALA A 98 3.53 11.36 -3.01
N GLY A 99 2.78 10.66 -2.17
CA GLY A 99 1.35 10.46 -2.36
C GLY A 99 0.98 9.27 -3.23
N CYS A 100 1.94 8.47 -3.70
CA CYS A 100 1.66 7.14 -4.24
C CYS A 100 0.84 6.34 -3.23
N TRP A 101 -0.17 5.65 -3.74
CA TRP A 101 -1.12 4.93 -2.91
C TRP A 101 -0.46 3.67 -2.34
N ASP A 102 -0.88 3.29 -1.13
CA ASP A 102 -0.18 2.31 -0.31
C ASP A 102 0.12 0.99 -1.04
N VAL A 103 -0.83 0.45 -1.81
CA VAL A 103 -0.63 -0.81 -2.53
C VAL A 103 -0.86 -0.61 -4.02
N VAL A 104 0.05 -1.13 -4.84
CA VAL A 104 -0.19 -1.27 -6.29
C VAL A 104 -0.25 -2.75 -6.63
N GLY A 105 -1.31 -3.14 -7.34
CA GLY A 105 -1.49 -4.47 -7.91
C GLY A 105 -1.61 -4.41 -9.43
N TRP A 106 -1.15 -5.45 -10.12
CA TRP A 106 -1.34 -5.58 -11.55
C TRP A 106 -1.57 -7.03 -12.00
N GLN A 107 -2.35 -7.19 -13.06
CA GLN A 107 -2.64 -8.46 -13.72
C GLN A 107 -2.85 -8.22 -15.22
N GLY A 108 -1.90 -8.68 -16.04
CA GLY A 108 -1.88 -8.33 -17.46
C GLY A 108 -1.77 -6.81 -17.63
N GLU A 109 -2.71 -6.21 -18.37
CA GLU A 109 -2.78 -4.76 -18.60
C GLU A 109 -3.57 -4.01 -17.51
N THR A 110 -4.19 -4.73 -16.58
CA THR A 110 -5.00 -4.10 -15.53
C THR A 110 -4.12 -3.73 -14.34
N VAL A 111 -4.26 -2.49 -13.86
CA VAL A 111 -3.60 -1.97 -12.67
C VAL A 111 -4.64 -1.50 -11.65
N LEU A 112 -4.34 -1.70 -10.37
CA LEU A 112 -5.12 -1.20 -9.25
C LEU A 112 -4.20 -0.55 -8.22
N PHE A 113 -4.47 0.70 -7.90
CA PHE A 113 -3.90 1.41 -6.76
C PHE A 113 -4.91 1.34 -5.62
N ALA A 114 -4.47 0.92 -4.44
CA ALA A 114 -5.28 0.87 -3.23
C ALA A 114 -4.68 1.77 -2.15
N GLU A 115 -5.45 2.75 -1.70
CA GLU A 115 -5.10 3.65 -0.60
C GLU A 115 -5.91 3.25 0.63
N LEU A 116 -5.25 3.06 1.77
CA LEU A 116 -5.90 2.58 2.98
C LEU A 116 -6.09 3.71 3.97
N LYS A 117 -7.32 3.87 4.47
CA LYS A 117 -7.65 4.83 5.51
C LYS A 117 -8.40 4.19 6.65
N ARG A 118 -7.86 4.32 7.86
CA ARG A 118 -8.58 3.87 9.04
C ARG A 118 -9.71 4.84 9.37
N HIS A 119 -10.94 4.34 9.43
CA HIS A 119 -12.15 5.11 9.66
C HIS A 119 -12.00 6.03 10.88
N LYS A 120 -12.28 7.32 10.68
CA LYS A 120 -12.15 8.39 11.69
C LYS A 120 -10.76 8.56 12.32
N LYS A 121 -9.75 7.77 11.97
CA LYS A 121 -8.38 7.83 12.51
C LYS A 121 -7.34 8.32 11.51
N ASP A 122 -7.58 8.14 10.21
CA ASP A 122 -6.74 8.68 9.15
C ASP A 122 -7.58 9.46 8.13
N ARG A 123 -6.93 10.36 7.37
CA ARG A 123 -7.56 11.23 6.37
C ARG A 123 -6.70 11.25 5.11
N ILE A 124 -7.33 11.51 3.97
CA ILE A 124 -6.61 11.74 2.72
C ILE A 124 -5.70 12.98 2.88
N ARG A 125 -4.45 12.83 2.48
CA ARG A 125 -3.44 13.90 2.45
C ARG A 125 -3.44 14.58 1.09
N PRO A 126 -3.10 15.88 0.98
CA PRO A 126 -3.10 16.59 -0.29
C PRO A 126 -2.22 15.99 -1.40
N THR A 127 -1.20 15.19 -1.04
CA THR A 127 -0.33 14.53 -2.01
C THR A 127 -1.01 13.34 -2.70
N GLN A 128 -2.00 12.70 -2.08
CA GLN A 128 -2.64 11.49 -2.60
C GLN A 128 -3.61 11.77 -3.76
N PRO A 129 -4.42 12.85 -3.74
CA PRO A 129 -5.14 13.31 -4.93
C PRO A 129 -4.22 13.71 -6.08
N ARG A 130 -3.04 14.29 -5.81
CA ARG A 130 -2.08 14.63 -6.88
C ARG A 130 -1.56 13.41 -7.62
N TRP A 131 -1.28 12.31 -6.90
CA TRP A 131 -0.92 11.04 -7.53
C TRP A 131 -2.05 10.48 -8.39
N LEU A 132 -3.29 10.53 -7.89
CA LEU A 132 -4.48 10.17 -8.65
C LEU A 132 -4.59 11.02 -9.93
N GLU A 133 -4.54 12.35 -9.82
CA GLU A 133 -4.61 13.28 -10.95
C GLU A 133 -3.53 13.01 -11.99
N ALA A 134 -2.28 12.76 -11.57
CA ALA A 134 -1.18 12.40 -12.45
C ALA A 134 -1.43 11.08 -13.20
N GLY A 135 -2.02 10.08 -12.52
CA GLY A 135 -2.43 8.83 -13.17
C GLY A 135 -3.54 9.02 -14.20
N LEU A 136 -4.56 9.83 -13.88
CA LEU A 136 -5.65 10.14 -14.80
C LEU A 136 -5.16 10.89 -16.05
N GLN A 137 -4.16 11.78 -15.92
CA GLN A 137 -3.53 12.46 -17.05
C GLN A 137 -2.84 11.49 -18.02
N LEU A 138 -2.44 10.31 -17.54
CA LEU A 138 -1.81 9.25 -18.34
C LEU A 138 -2.82 8.22 -18.88
N GLY A 139 -4.12 8.47 -18.71
CA GLY A 139 -5.19 7.65 -19.27
C GLY A 139 -5.71 6.55 -18.34
N LEU A 140 -5.21 6.44 -17.11
CA LEU A 140 -5.86 5.61 -16.10
C LEU A 140 -7.28 6.12 -15.82
N GLN A 141 -8.16 5.21 -15.46
CA GLN A 141 -9.55 5.49 -15.13
C GLN A 141 -9.73 5.55 -13.62
N PRO A 142 -10.78 6.23 -13.11
CA PRO A 142 -11.10 6.22 -11.68
C PRO A 142 -11.18 4.81 -11.08
N ASP A 143 -11.64 3.82 -11.85
CA ASP A 143 -11.74 2.42 -11.41
C ASP A 143 -10.38 1.73 -11.19
N ASN A 144 -9.28 2.33 -11.66
CA ASN A 144 -7.92 1.89 -11.29
C ASN A 144 -7.52 2.32 -9.87
N PHE A 145 -8.36 3.07 -9.15
CA PHE A 145 -8.04 3.69 -7.87
C PHE A 145 -9.10 3.34 -6.82
N LEU A 146 -8.75 2.43 -5.91
CA LEU A 146 -9.61 1.98 -4.81
C LEU A 146 -9.24 2.63 -3.47
N LEU A 147 -10.14 3.44 -2.91
CA LEU A 147 -10.02 3.91 -1.53
C LEU A 147 -10.61 2.85 -0.57
N VAL A 148 -9.74 2.25 0.24
CA VAL A 148 -10.12 1.22 1.21
C VAL A 148 -10.25 1.86 2.59
N GLU A 149 -11.48 2.20 2.98
CA GLU A 149 -11.76 2.54 4.37
C GLU A 149 -11.86 1.28 5.23
N TRP A 150 -11.18 1.25 6.39
CA TRP A 150 -11.20 0.10 7.30
C TRP A 150 -11.28 0.48 8.78
N ASP A 151 -11.78 -0.43 9.62
CA ASP A 151 -11.63 -0.34 11.08
C ASP A 151 -11.59 -1.74 11.69
N PHE A 152 -11.40 -1.81 13.01
CA PHE A 152 -11.42 -3.08 13.72
C PHE A 152 -12.84 -3.64 13.83
N THR A 153 -12.97 -4.95 13.62
CA THR A 153 -14.19 -5.69 13.95
C THR A 153 -14.54 -5.48 15.42
N ILE A 154 -15.73 -4.98 15.68
CA ILE A 154 -16.32 -4.93 17.02
C ILE A 154 -16.92 -6.31 17.28
N LEU A 155 -16.31 -7.10 18.16
CA LEU A 155 -16.93 -8.32 18.64
C LEU A 155 -18.06 -7.93 19.63
N PRO A 156 -19.27 -8.48 19.49
CA PRO A 156 -20.31 -8.26 20.50
C PRO A 156 -19.82 -8.79 21.86
N SER A 157 -20.05 -7.99 22.89
CA SER A 157 -19.78 -8.28 24.30
C SER A 157 -20.59 -9.47 24.81
#